data_AF-A0A9Q0UXY0-F1
#
_entry.id   AF-A0A9Q0UXY0-F1
#
_cell.length_a   1.000
_cell.length_b   1.000
_cell.length_c   1.000
_cell.angle_alpha   90.00
_cell.angle_beta   90.00
_cell.angle_gamma   90.00
#
_symmetry.space_group_name_H-M   'P 1'
#
loop_
_entity.id
_entity.type
_entity.pdbx_description
1 polymer ?
#
loop_
_entity_poly.entity_id
_entity_poly.type
_entity_poly.pdbx_seq_one_letter_code
_entity_poly.pdbx_strand_id
1 'polypeptide(L)'
;MADALAEITKRSAYFQQIEEDAQKYSKAITELKAAISTFKTKDMAELIKFHKHVESILEKLTDETQVLARFEGFPQKKLEALRTAAALGSKLNGVVSELTNWKVEPPIGQLLDRTERYFNKIKGDLDALERTKDEESKKFQSHNIDFDFHILVQIKELMVDVSSSCMELALKERRQGKAAETALTGAKTEPRMAGAKMLWRAFQFAFRVYSFAGGQDDRADMLTRELAREIETDPHHQ
;
A
#
# COMPACT_ATOMS: atom_id res chain seq x y z
N MET A 1 3.06 -49.97 -22.71
CA MET A 1 1.96 -48.97 -22.58
C MET A 1 2.45 -47.59 -22.16
N ALA A 2 3.46 -47.48 -21.28
CA ALA A 2 4.09 -46.19 -20.95
C ALA A 2 4.80 -45.52 -22.15
N ASP A 3 5.50 -46.30 -22.99
CA ASP A 3 6.18 -45.76 -24.19
C ASP A 3 5.22 -45.17 -25.23
N ALA A 4 4.06 -45.80 -25.46
CA ALA A 4 3.07 -45.29 -26.42
C ALA A 4 2.44 -43.96 -25.95
N LEU A 5 2.25 -43.77 -24.64
CA LEU A 5 1.79 -42.51 -24.07
C LEU A 5 2.88 -41.43 -24.09
N ALA A 6 4.14 -41.80 -23.86
CA ALA A 6 5.30 -40.90 -24.00
C ALA A 6 5.51 -40.43 -25.45
N GLU A 7 5.19 -41.27 -26.42
CA GLU A 7 5.32 -40.96 -27.85
C GLU A 7 4.15 -40.11 -28.38
N ILE A 8 2.92 -40.33 -27.88
CA ILE A 8 1.75 -39.47 -28.16
C ILE A 8 1.91 -38.09 -27.51
N THR A 9 2.48 -38.01 -26.30
CA THR A 9 2.76 -36.72 -25.64
C THR A 9 3.87 -35.94 -26.33
N LYS A 10 4.94 -36.57 -26.83
CA LYS A 10 5.97 -35.92 -27.67
C LYS A 10 5.46 -35.38 -29.01
N ARG A 11 4.35 -35.92 -29.54
CA ARG A 11 3.70 -35.44 -30.77
C ARG A 11 2.66 -34.35 -30.54
N SER A 12 2.34 -34.03 -29.29
CA SER A 12 1.46 -32.92 -28.98
C SER A 12 2.16 -31.61 -29.28
N ALA A 13 1.49 -30.74 -30.04
CA ALA A 13 1.95 -29.39 -30.34
C ALA A 13 2.35 -28.62 -29.06
N TYR A 14 1.66 -28.89 -27.95
CA TYR A 14 1.97 -28.29 -26.64
C TYR A 14 3.37 -28.66 -26.12
N PHE A 15 3.76 -29.93 -26.15
CA PHE A 15 5.08 -30.34 -25.66
C PHE A 15 6.21 -29.90 -26.60
N GLN A 16 5.93 -29.84 -27.91
CA GLN A 16 6.85 -29.28 -28.90
C GLN A 16 7.07 -27.79 -28.65
N GLN A 17 6.01 -27.03 -28.37
CA GLN A 17 6.09 -25.61 -28.07
C GLN A 17 6.87 -25.32 -26.77
N ILE A 18 6.71 -26.15 -25.73
CA ILE A 18 7.54 -26.07 -24.51
C ILE A 18 9.02 -26.34 -24.83
N GLU A 19 9.31 -27.30 -25.71
CA GLU A 19 10.68 -27.64 -26.09
C GLU A 19 11.32 -26.56 -26.95
N GLU A 20 10.56 -25.98 -27.89
CA GLU A 20 10.95 -24.83 -28.68
C GLU A 20 11.23 -23.60 -27.79
N ASP A 21 10.36 -23.30 -26.83
CA ASP A 21 10.58 -22.21 -25.88
C ASP A 21 11.82 -22.47 -25.02
N ALA A 22 12.00 -23.69 -24.53
CA ALA A 22 13.19 -24.07 -23.75
C ALA A 22 14.48 -23.91 -24.56
N GLN A 23 14.48 -24.24 -25.86
CA GLN A 23 15.63 -24.06 -26.74
C GLN A 23 15.84 -22.58 -27.08
N LYS A 24 14.79 -21.88 -27.51
CA LYS A 24 14.82 -20.48 -27.94
C LYS A 24 15.27 -19.54 -26.83
N TYR A 25 14.76 -19.74 -25.62
CA TYR A 25 15.08 -18.92 -24.46
C TYR A 25 16.15 -19.52 -23.55
N SER A 26 16.80 -20.62 -23.95
CA SER A 26 17.80 -21.34 -23.15
C SER A 26 18.87 -20.43 -22.55
N LYS A 27 19.45 -19.55 -23.38
CA LYS A 27 20.48 -18.59 -22.96
C LYS A 27 19.94 -17.61 -21.92
N ALA A 28 18.79 -17.01 -22.19
CA ALA A 28 18.15 -16.04 -21.29
C ALA A 28 17.75 -16.68 -19.96
N ILE A 29 17.19 -17.90 -19.96
CA ILE A 29 16.80 -18.63 -18.75
C ILE A 29 18.04 -19.03 -17.94
N THR A 30 19.14 -19.41 -18.60
CA THR A 30 20.40 -19.76 -17.91
C THR A 30 21.04 -18.52 -17.26
N GLU A 31 21.04 -17.38 -17.96
CA GLU A 31 21.48 -16.10 -17.40
C GLU A 31 20.59 -15.68 -16.23
N LEU A 32 19.27 -15.82 -16.36
CA LEU A 32 18.28 -15.51 -15.33
C LEU A 32 18.41 -16.42 -14.11
N LYS A 33 18.68 -17.72 -14.31
CA LYS A 33 19.00 -18.66 -13.23
C LYS A 33 20.21 -18.18 -12.43
N ALA A 34 21.29 -17.80 -13.10
CA ALA A 34 22.49 -17.28 -12.45
C ALA A 34 22.19 -15.97 -11.70
N ALA A 35 21.52 -15.03 -12.37
CA ALA A 35 21.14 -13.74 -11.83
C ALA A 35 20.27 -13.87 -10.57
N ILE A 36 19.20 -14.68 -10.61
CA ILE A 36 18.34 -14.93 -9.46
C ILE A 36 19.14 -15.58 -8.33
N SER A 37 19.97 -16.59 -8.60
CA SER A 37 20.77 -17.25 -7.56
C SER A 37 21.72 -16.27 -6.86
N THR A 38 22.37 -15.37 -7.59
CA THR A 38 23.32 -14.40 -7.02
C THR A 38 22.68 -13.11 -6.51
N PHE A 39 21.43 -12.82 -6.89
CA PHE A 39 20.76 -11.58 -6.54
C PHE A 39 20.68 -11.39 -5.02
N LYS A 40 21.13 -10.23 -4.55
CA LYS A 40 20.98 -9.77 -3.18
C LYS A 40 20.69 -8.29 -3.26
N THR A 41 19.73 -7.83 -2.48
CA THR A 41 19.40 -6.41 -2.43
C THR A 41 18.94 -6.02 -1.03
N LYS A 42 19.20 -4.76 -0.71
CA LYS A 42 18.61 -4.03 0.41
C LYS A 42 17.73 -2.87 -0.06
N ASP A 43 17.76 -2.57 -1.36
CA ASP A 43 16.99 -1.51 -1.97
C ASP A 43 15.73 -2.08 -2.63
N MET A 44 14.58 -1.60 -2.17
CA MET A 44 13.27 -1.96 -2.68
C MET A 44 13.07 -1.54 -4.15
N ALA A 45 13.66 -0.43 -4.58
CA ALA A 45 13.60 0.00 -5.98
C ALA A 45 14.38 -0.96 -6.89
N GLU A 46 15.56 -1.42 -6.44
CA GLU A 46 16.33 -2.45 -7.14
C GLU A 46 15.58 -3.79 -7.18
N LEU A 47 14.96 -4.20 -6.07
CA LEU A 47 14.13 -5.41 -6.00
C LEU A 47 13.01 -5.37 -7.05
N ILE A 48 12.26 -4.27 -7.10
CA ILE A 48 11.13 -4.12 -8.03
C ILE A 48 11.63 -4.07 -9.48
N LYS A 49 12.74 -3.38 -9.75
CA LYS A 49 13.35 -3.31 -11.09
C LYS A 49 13.84 -4.68 -11.56
N PHE A 50 14.51 -5.43 -10.68
CA PHE A 50 14.99 -6.77 -10.98
C PHE A 50 13.84 -7.75 -11.19
N HIS A 51 12.80 -7.70 -10.36
CA HIS A 51 11.56 -8.45 -10.57
C HIS A 51 10.94 -8.18 -11.95
N LYS A 52 10.77 -6.91 -12.33
CA LYS A 52 10.25 -6.55 -13.65
C LYS A 52 11.10 -7.11 -14.79
N HIS A 53 12.42 -7.09 -14.65
CA HIS A 53 13.32 -7.68 -15.64
C HIS A 53 13.12 -9.20 -15.77
N VAL A 54 13.04 -9.89 -14.64
CA VAL A 54 12.76 -11.34 -14.59
C VAL A 54 11.44 -11.68 -15.26
N GLU A 55 10.35 -10.99 -14.89
CA GLU A 55 9.03 -11.24 -15.47
C GLU A 55 8.98 -10.93 -16.98
N SER A 56 9.70 -9.91 -17.47
CA SER A 56 9.77 -9.59 -18.92
C SER A 56 10.41 -10.69 -19.80
N ILE A 57 11.11 -11.62 -19.15
CA ILE A 57 11.69 -12.79 -19.80
C ILE A 57 10.73 -13.98 -19.66
N LEU A 58 10.18 -14.19 -18.46
CA LEU A 58 9.30 -15.32 -18.17
C LEU A 58 7.93 -15.21 -18.86
N GLU A 59 7.40 -13.99 -19.06
CA GLU A 59 6.11 -13.76 -19.74
C GLU A 59 6.10 -14.22 -21.22
N LYS A 60 7.28 -14.44 -21.80
CA LYS A 60 7.43 -14.90 -23.18
C LYS A 60 7.31 -16.42 -23.33
N LEU A 61 7.27 -17.15 -22.22
CA LEU A 61 7.17 -18.60 -22.17
C LEU A 61 5.69 -19.01 -22.25
N THR A 62 5.39 -20.01 -23.07
CA THR A 62 4.02 -20.54 -23.21
C THR A 62 3.55 -21.22 -21.92
N ASP A 63 4.44 -21.98 -21.28
CA ASP A 63 4.20 -22.60 -19.99
C ASP A 63 5.46 -22.45 -19.13
N GLU A 64 5.49 -21.40 -18.31
CA GLU A 64 6.63 -21.07 -17.45
C GLU A 64 7.04 -22.28 -16.59
N THR A 65 6.08 -22.96 -15.97
CA THR A 65 6.38 -24.03 -15.02
C THR A 65 7.06 -25.21 -15.72
N GLN A 66 6.51 -25.62 -16.86
CA GLN A 66 7.06 -26.75 -17.62
C GLN A 66 8.39 -26.41 -18.30
N VAL A 67 8.56 -25.18 -18.80
CA VAL A 67 9.82 -24.75 -19.41
C VAL A 67 10.92 -24.67 -18.34
N LEU A 68 10.66 -24.02 -17.20
CA LEU A 68 11.63 -23.88 -16.12
C LEU A 68 12.01 -25.23 -15.49
N ALA A 69 11.09 -26.20 -15.43
CA ALA A 69 11.36 -27.55 -14.94
C ALA A 69 12.43 -28.30 -15.75
N ARG A 70 12.68 -27.92 -17.00
CA ARG A 70 13.76 -28.50 -17.83
C ARG A 70 15.15 -27.96 -17.48
N PHE A 71 15.23 -26.87 -16.70
CA PHE A 71 16.50 -26.28 -16.27
C PHE A 71 16.83 -26.78 -14.85
N GLU A 72 17.64 -27.83 -14.75
CA GLU A 72 18.01 -28.42 -13.47
C GLU A 72 18.59 -27.39 -12.49
N GLY A 73 18.11 -27.39 -11.25
CA GLY A 73 18.58 -26.46 -10.21
C GLY A 73 18.13 -25.01 -10.41
N PHE A 74 17.08 -24.75 -11.19
CA PHE A 74 16.49 -23.42 -11.26
C PHE A 74 15.99 -22.97 -9.87
N PRO A 75 16.31 -21.74 -9.43
CA PRO A 75 16.03 -21.28 -8.06
C PRO A 75 14.57 -20.87 -7.85
N GLN A 76 13.63 -21.79 -8.09
CA GLN A 76 12.19 -21.51 -8.10
C GLN A 76 11.68 -20.98 -6.76
N LYS A 77 12.15 -21.53 -5.62
CA LYS A 77 11.79 -21.01 -4.29
C LYS A 77 12.21 -19.55 -4.10
N LYS A 78 13.38 -19.17 -4.62
CA LYS A 78 13.89 -17.80 -4.54
C LYS A 78 13.13 -16.88 -5.49
N LEU A 79 12.76 -17.36 -6.68
CA LEU A 79 11.89 -16.64 -7.61
C LEU A 79 10.53 -16.32 -6.96
N GLU A 80 9.91 -17.30 -6.31
CA GLU A 80 8.62 -17.08 -5.60
C GLU A 80 8.76 -16.11 -4.43
N ALA A 81 9.85 -16.19 -3.66
CA ALA A 81 10.13 -15.23 -2.60
C ALA A 81 10.34 -13.81 -3.15
N LEU A 82 11.01 -13.68 -4.29
CA LEU A 82 11.24 -12.42 -4.99
C LEU A 82 9.93 -11.82 -5.51
N ARG A 83 9.07 -12.63 -6.14
CA ARG A 83 7.72 -12.22 -6.57
C ARG A 83 6.90 -11.72 -5.39
N THR A 84 6.88 -12.48 -4.30
CA THR A 84 6.15 -12.13 -3.07
C THR A 84 6.66 -10.81 -2.49
N ALA A 85 7.97 -10.65 -2.35
CA ALA A 85 8.59 -9.44 -1.82
C ALA A 85 8.34 -8.22 -2.72
N ALA A 86 8.48 -8.37 -4.05
CA ALA A 86 8.25 -7.29 -5.00
C ALA A 86 6.77 -6.89 -5.06
N ALA A 87 5.84 -7.84 -4.97
CA ALA A 87 4.41 -7.59 -4.91
C ALA A 87 4.04 -6.83 -3.63
N LEU A 88 4.56 -7.26 -2.48
CA LEU A 88 4.36 -6.59 -1.20
C LEU A 88 4.92 -5.16 -1.23
N GLY A 89 6.16 -4.97 -1.69
CA GLY A 89 6.78 -3.65 -1.81
C GLY A 89 6.00 -2.73 -2.75
N SER A 90 5.54 -3.25 -3.88
CA SER A 90 4.73 -2.49 -4.84
C SER A 90 3.37 -2.08 -4.25
N LYS A 91 2.73 -2.98 -3.47
CA LYS A 91 1.48 -2.68 -2.77
C LYS A 91 1.66 -1.53 -1.77
N LEU A 92 2.71 -1.60 -0.93
CA LEU A 92 2.99 -0.57 0.07
C LEU A 92 3.37 0.78 -0.57
N ASN A 93 4.19 0.76 -1.63
CA ASN A 93 4.50 1.96 -2.41
C ASN A 93 3.24 2.57 -3.06
N GLY A 94 2.29 1.74 -3.48
CA GLY A 94 0.98 2.20 -3.96
C GLY A 94 0.23 2.98 -2.88
N VAL A 95 0.19 2.47 -1.65
CA VAL A 95 -0.42 3.16 -0.50
C VAL A 95 0.28 4.49 -0.20
N VAL A 96 1.62 4.49 -0.17
CA VAL A 96 2.43 5.72 0.02
C VAL A 96 2.08 6.75 -1.07
N SER A 97 2.03 6.35 -2.32
CA SER A 97 1.70 7.22 -3.45
C SER A 97 0.27 7.77 -3.35
N GLU A 98 -0.69 6.94 -2.95
CA GLU A 98 -2.08 7.37 -2.77
C GLU A 98 -2.24 8.38 -1.63
N LEU A 99 -1.56 8.16 -0.50
CA LEU A 99 -1.56 9.08 0.65
C LEU A 99 -0.83 10.39 0.35
N THR A 100 0.31 10.34 -0.34
CA THR A 100 1.09 11.54 -0.71
C THR A 100 0.32 12.44 -1.68
N ASN A 101 -0.44 11.84 -2.60
CA ASN A 101 -1.25 12.58 -3.58
C ASN A 101 -2.71 12.77 -3.12
N TRP A 102 -2.98 12.63 -1.82
CA TRP A 102 -4.33 12.73 -1.30
C TRP A 102 -4.89 14.14 -1.46
N LYS A 103 -6.02 14.26 -2.18
CA LYS A 103 -6.67 15.55 -2.42
C LYS A 103 -7.54 15.94 -1.23
N VAL A 104 -7.10 16.96 -0.50
CA VAL A 104 -7.81 17.55 0.63
C VAL A 104 -8.58 18.75 0.12
N GLU A 105 -9.79 18.51 -0.39
CA GLU A 105 -10.66 19.52 -0.97
C GLU A 105 -12.05 19.48 -0.32
N PRO A 106 -12.74 20.63 -0.19
CA PRO A 106 -14.11 20.68 0.29
C PRO A 106 -15.07 19.99 -0.69
N PRO A 107 -16.20 19.43 -0.24
CA PRO A 107 -16.75 19.51 1.12
C PRO A 107 -16.12 18.49 2.08
N ILE A 108 -15.76 18.96 3.29
CA ILE A 108 -15.10 18.15 4.33
C ILE A 108 -15.84 16.84 4.68
N GLY A 109 -17.18 16.82 4.63
CA GLY A 109 -17.96 15.63 4.98
C GLY A 109 -17.68 14.44 4.06
N GLN A 110 -17.60 14.69 2.75
CA GLN A 110 -17.26 13.65 1.77
C GLN A 110 -15.78 13.26 1.87
N LEU A 111 -14.92 14.24 2.17
CA LEU A 111 -13.49 13.98 2.39
C LEU A 111 -13.27 13.06 3.60
N LEU A 112 -13.92 13.33 4.73
CA LEU A 112 -13.84 12.49 5.93
C LEU A 112 -14.39 11.08 5.65
N ASP A 113 -15.54 10.95 4.99
CA ASP A 113 -16.09 9.64 4.64
C ASP A 113 -15.13 8.82 3.76
N ARG A 114 -14.51 9.45 2.76
CA ARG A 114 -13.52 8.81 1.88
C ARG A 114 -12.27 8.41 2.66
N THR A 115 -11.77 9.30 3.50
CA THR A 115 -10.53 9.11 4.26
C THR A 115 -10.72 8.05 5.34
N GLU A 116 -11.83 8.05 6.07
CA GLU A 116 -12.16 7.04 7.09
C GLU A 116 -12.29 5.65 6.46
N ARG A 117 -12.96 5.52 5.32
CA ARG A 117 -13.08 4.23 4.60
C ARG A 117 -11.72 3.71 4.17
N TYR A 118 -10.89 4.59 3.62
CA TYR A 118 -9.54 4.23 3.19
C TYR A 118 -8.66 3.84 4.38
N PHE A 119 -8.70 4.63 5.46
CA PHE A 119 -8.00 4.35 6.71
C PHE A 119 -8.37 2.98 7.27
N ASN A 120 -9.66 2.62 7.32
CA ASN A 120 -10.10 1.32 7.82
C ASN A 120 -9.52 0.15 7.00
N LYS A 121 -9.46 0.32 5.67
CA LYS A 121 -8.86 -0.68 4.77
C LYS A 121 -7.36 -0.81 5.01
N ILE A 122 -6.63 0.30 4.99
CA ILE A 122 -5.18 0.30 5.16
C ILE A 122 -4.79 -0.18 6.57
N LYS A 123 -5.51 0.23 7.60
CA LYS A 123 -5.28 -0.23 8.97
C LYS A 123 -5.37 -1.76 9.07
N GLY A 124 -6.40 -2.39 8.50
CA GLY A 124 -6.54 -3.84 8.53
C GLY A 124 -5.38 -4.56 7.81
N ASP A 125 -5.00 -4.05 6.64
CA ASP A 125 -3.88 -4.59 5.86
C ASP A 125 -2.54 -4.42 6.58
N LEU A 126 -2.30 -3.27 7.21
CA LEU A 126 -1.05 -3.00 7.93
C LEU A 126 -0.99 -3.74 9.27
N ASP A 127 -2.08 -3.85 10.02
CA ASP A 127 -2.14 -4.63 11.27
C ASP A 127 -1.89 -6.13 10.99
N ALA A 128 -2.37 -6.65 9.84
CA ALA A 128 -2.08 -8.01 9.42
C ALA A 128 -0.60 -8.18 9.06
N LEU A 129 -0.04 -7.21 8.33
CA LEU A 129 1.36 -7.22 7.91
C LEU A 129 2.33 -7.04 9.09
N GLU A 130 1.98 -6.24 10.10
CA GLU A 130 2.79 -6.09 11.32
C GLU A 130 2.89 -7.39 12.11
N ARG A 131 1.82 -8.20 12.13
CA ARG A 131 1.83 -9.53 12.79
C ARG A 131 2.72 -10.53 12.06
N THR A 132 2.78 -10.47 10.73
CA THR A 132 3.55 -11.42 9.91
C THR A 132 4.94 -10.91 9.51
N LYS A 133 5.27 -9.66 9.85
CA LYS A 133 6.53 -8.99 9.48
C LYS A 133 7.76 -9.83 9.81
N ASP A 134 7.84 -10.39 11.02
CA ASP A 134 9.02 -11.16 11.45
C ASP A 134 9.17 -12.47 10.68
N GLU A 135 8.06 -13.12 10.33
CA GLU A 135 8.04 -14.35 9.54
C GLU A 135 8.43 -14.07 8.08
N GLU A 136 7.82 -13.05 7.46
CA GLU A 136 8.14 -12.63 6.10
C GLU A 136 9.58 -12.12 5.99
N SER A 137 10.06 -11.35 6.98
CA SER A 137 11.44 -10.88 7.05
C SER A 137 12.43 -12.06 7.06
N LYS A 138 12.23 -13.05 7.94
CA LYS A 138 13.08 -14.26 7.99
C LYS A 138 13.03 -15.03 6.68
N LYS A 139 11.85 -15.15 6.07
CA LYS A 139 11.65 -15.85 4.79
C LYS A 139 12.41 -15.15 3.66
N PHE A 140 12.31 -13.82 3.53
CA PHE A 140 13.06 -13.06 2.53
C PHE A 140 14.57 -13.09 2.79
N GLN A 141 15.00 -12.97 4.04
CA GLN A 141 16.41 -13.04 4.43
C GLN A 141 17.03 -14.41 4.12
N SER A 142 16.27 -15.51 4.28
CA SER A 142 16.72 -16.85 3.86
C SER A 142 17.07 -16.94 2.37
N HIS A 143 16.50 -16.03 1.57
CA HIS A 143 16.74 -15.87 0.14
C HIS A 143 17.66 -14.68 -0.20
N ASN A 144 18.31 -14.06 0.79
CA ASN A 144 19.16 -12.88 0.65
C ASN A 144 18.43 -11.63 0.12
N ILE A 145 17.14 -11.51 0.41
CA ILE A 145 16.33 -10.32 0.13
C ILE A 145 16.11 -9.62 1.46
N ASP A 146 16.65 -8.42 1.62
CA ASP A 146 16.41 -7.59 2.79
C ASP A 146 15.23 -6.65 2.48
N PHE A 147 14.08 -6.93 3.09
CA PHE A 147 12.87 -6.16 2.87
C PHE A 147 12.80 -5.03 3.89
N ASP A 148 12.75 -3.80 3.41
CA ASP A 148 12.65 -2.63 4.28
C ASP A 148 11.20 -2.42 4.76
N PHE A 149 10.95 -2.81 6.01
CA PHE A 149 9.67 -2.58 6.69
C PHE A 149 9.53 -1.18 7.27
N HIS A 150 10.51 -0.29 7.12
CA HIS A 150 10.39 1.11 7.52
C HIS A 150 9.26 1.83 6.76
N ILE A 151 8.90 1.36 5.57
CA ILE A 151 7.74 1.84 4.81
C ILE A 151 6.42 1.79 5.61
N LEU A 152 6.29 0.89 6.60
CA LEU A 152 5.13 0.85 7.50
C LEU A 152 5.04 2.10 8.38
N VAL A 153 6.19 2.58 8.86
CA VAL A 153 6.29 3.81 9.66
C VAL A 153 5.95 5.00 8.78
N GLN A 154 6.51 5.06 7.57
CA GLN A 154 6.20 6.10 6.60
C GLN A 154 4.71 6.18 6.26
N ILE A 155 4.03 5.04 6.09
CA ILE A 155 2.58 5.02 5.84
C ILE A 155 1.81 5.55 7.07
N LYS A 156 2.24 5.23 8.29
CA LYS A 156 1.64 5.75 9.52
C LYS A 156 1.79 7.27 9.62
N GLU A 157 2.98 7.80 9.31
CA GLU A 157 3.26 9.24 9.28
C GLU A 157 2.39 9.96 8.24
N LEU A 158 2.33 9.45 7.00
CA LEU A 158 1.49 10.01 5.94
C LEU A 158 0.00 10.00 6.32
N MET A 159 -0.45 8.99 7.08
CA MET A 159 -1.83 8.96 7.57
C MET A 159 -2.09 10.07 8.60
N VAL A 160 -1.11 10.36 9.46
CA VAL A 160 -1.17 11.50 10.39
C VAL A 160 -1.27 12.79 9.60
N ASP A 161 -0.45 12.98 8.55
CA ASP A 161 -0.48 14.16 7.67
C ASP A 161 -1.84 14.37 6.99
N VAL A 162 -2.44 13.30 6.47
CA VAL A 162 -3.78 13.35 5.88
C VAL A 162 -4.82 13.73 6.94
N SER A 163 -4.70 13.20 8.16
CA SER A 163 -5.61 13.56 9.25
C SER A 163 -5.49 15.04 9.65
N SER A 164 -4.26 15.57 9.73
CA SER A 164 -3.97 16.98 10.00
C SER A 164 -4.57 17.88 8.94
N SER A 165 -4.43 17.50 7.68
CA SER A 165 -4.98 18.25 6.56
C SER A 165 -6.52 18.27 6.59
N CYS A 166 -7.15 17.17 6.99
CA CYS A 166 -8.60 17.12 7.23
C CYS A 166 -9.02 18.04 8.39
N MET A 167 -8.28 18.07 9.50
CA MET A 167 -8.54 18.98 10.62
C MET A 167 -8.42 20.46 10.22
N GLU A 168 -7.38 20.82 9.47
CA GLU A 168 -7.19 22.17 8.96
C GLU A 168 -8.34 22.62 8.07
N LEU A 169 -8.79 21.77 7.14
CA LEU A 169 -9.92 22.07 6.28
C LEU A 169 -11.21 22.23 7.09
N ALA A 170 -11.44 21.37 8.09
CA ALA A 170 -12.60 21.46 8.98
C ALA A 170 -12.62 22.78 9.78
N LEU A 171 -11.47 23.20 10.33
CA LEU A 171 -11.31 24.49 11.00
C LEU A 171 -11.54 25.66 10.04
N LYS A 172 -11.03 25.56 8.81
CA LYS A 172 -11.20 26.61 7.80
C LYS A 172 -12.66 26.80 7.39
N GLU A 173 -13.38 25.71 7.10
CA GLU A 173 -14.82 25.78 6.78
C GLU A 173 -15.63 26.32 7.97
N ARG A 174 -15.28 25.93 9.21
CA ARG A 174 -15.89 26.47 10.42
C ARG A 174 -15.70 27.99 10.54
N ARG A 175 -14.47 28.47 10.36
CA ARG A 175 -14.15 29.92 10.42
C ARG A 175 -14.86 30.71 9.33
N GLN A 176 -14.92 30.16 8.11
CA GLN A 176 -15.63 30.78 6.98
C GLN A 176 -17.15 30.81 7.20
N GLY A 177 -17.72 29.75 7.76
CA GLY A 177 -19.13 29.71 8.17
C GLY A 177 -19.45 30.77 9.22
N LYS A 178 -18.62 30.89 10.28
CA LYS A 178 -18.77 31.94 11.30
C LYS A 178 -18.67 33.35 10.70
N ALA A 179 -17.75 33.61 9.78
CA ALA A 179 -17.60 34.91 9.13
C ALA A 179 -18.81 35.28 8.25
N ALA A 180 -19.37 34.32 7.52
CA ALA A 180 -20.58 34.51 6.71
C ALA A 180 -21.84 34.71 7.57
N GLU A 181 -21.96 33.98 8.70
CA GLU A 181 -23.03 34.15 9.68
C GLU A 181 -22.98 35.52 10.37
N THR A 182 -21.78 36.07 10.60
CA THR A 182 -21.60 37.39 11.23
C THR A 182 -21.93 38.54 10.26
N ALA A 183 -21.78 38.32 8.95
CA ALA A 183 -22.10 39.30 7.91
C ALA A 183 -23.60 39.33 7.54
N LEU A 184 -24.33 38.24 7.77
CA LEU A 184 -25.76 38.11 7.49
C LEU A 184 -26.52 38.03 8.82
N THR A 185 -26.95 39.18 9.35
CA THR A 185 -27.71 39.26 10.59
C THR A 185 -28.93 38.33 10.57
N GLY A 186 -28.90 37.29 11.41
CA GLY A 186 -30.07 36.57 11.92
C GLY A 186 -30.79 35.63 10.96
N ALA A 187 -30.23 34.44 10.69
CA ALA A 187 -31.06 33.29 10.27
C ALA A 187 -30.41 31.93 10.58
N LYS A 188 -31.07 31.22 11.52
CA LYS A 188 -31.24 29.76 11.65
C LYS A 188 -30.06 28.91 12.15
N THR A 189 -30.42 28.08 13.12
CA THR A 189 -29.65 27.15 13.96
C THR A 189 -29.09 25.92 13.24
N GLU A 190 -29.38 25.71 11.95
CA GLU A 190 -29.04 24.49 11.21
C GLU A 190 -27.58 24.41 10.69
N PRO A 191 -26.95 25.47 10.14
CA PRO A 191 -25.55 25.42 9.67
C PRO A 191 -24.55 25.25 10.83
N ARG A 192 -24.86 25.82 11.99
CA ARG A 192 -24.02 25.79 13.21
C ARG A 192 -23.86 24.39 13.80
N MET A 193 -24.96 23.65 13.92
CA MET A 193 -24.95 22.26 14.40
C MET A 193 -24.25 21.32 13.42
N ALA A 194 -24.33 21.58 12.11
CA ALA A 194 -23.61 20.81 11.10
C ALA A 194 -22.09 21.02 11.22
N GLY A 195 -21.64 22.27 11.45
CA GLY A 195 -20.22 22.58 11.67
C GLY A 195 -19.65 21.97 12.95
N ALA A 196 -20.40 21.95 14.05
CA ALA A 196 -20.01 21.30 15.31
C ALA A 196 -19.83 19.78 15.18
N LYS A 197 -20.83 19.13 14.58
CA LYS A 197 -20.77 17.69 14.29
C LYS A 197 -19.59 17.36 13.38
N MET A 198 -19.28 18.24 12.43
CA MET A 198 -18.16 18.03 11.51
C MET A 198 -16.79 18.14 12.19
N LEU A 199 -16.60 19.14 13.06
CA LEU A 199 -15.39 19.23 13.88
C LEU A 199 -15.26 17.98 14.76
N TRP A 200 -16.34 17.56 15.43
CA TRP A 200 -16.32 16.35 16.25
C TRP A 200 -15.91 15.10 15.47
N ARG A 201 -16.41 14.94 14.24
CA ARG A 201 -16.00 13.84 13.35
C ARG A 201 -14.51 13.91 12.98
N ALA A 202 -14.01 15.10 12.63
CA ALA A 202 -12.59 15.29 12.35
C ALA A 202 -11.72 14.97 13.57
N PHE A 203 -12.15 15.36 14.78
CA PHE A 203 -11.50 15.01 16.05
C PHE A 203 -11.42 13.50 16.25
N GLN A 204 -12.57 12.81 16.12
CA GLN A 204 -12.64 11.36 16.29
C GLN A 204 -11.75 10.63 15.28
N PHE A 205 -11.70 11.11 14.03
CA PHE A 205 -10.81 10.56 13.03
C PHE A 205 -9.33 10.75 13.41
N ALA A 206 -8.93 11.97 13.78
CA ALA A 206 -7.56 12.27 14.22
C ALA A 206 -7.13 11.40 15.41
N PHE A 207 -8.01 11.21 16.40
CA PHE A 207 -7.72 10.33 17.56
C PHE A 207 -7.53 8.86 17.17
N ARG A 208 -8.31 8.37 16.20
CA ARG A 208 -8.15 7.01 15.67
C ARG A 208 -6.83 6.85 14.92
N VAL A 209 -6.41 7.86 14.17
CA VAL A 209 -5.12 7.89 13.47
C VAL A 209 -3.97 7.97 14.47
N TYR A 210 -4.05 8.80 15.51
CA TYR A 210 -3.09 8.84 16.62
C TYR A 210 -2.89 7.46 17.24
N SER A 211 -3.99 6.80 17.59
CA SER A 211 -3.95 5.46 18.20
C SER A 211 -3.31 4.41 17.28
N PHE A 212 -3.47 4.58 15.96
CA PHE A 212 -2.90 3.69 14.94
C PHE A 212 -1.42 3.95 14.69
N ALA A 213 -1.02 5.22 14.61
CA ALA A 213 0.38 5.62 14.41
C ALA A 213 1.22 5.42 15.67
N GLY A 214 0.59 5.39 16.85
CA GLY A 214 1.28 5.32 18.14
C GLY A 214 1.84 6.67 18.59
N GLY A 215 1.35 7.75 18.00
CA GLY A 215 1.84 9.12 18.20
C GLY A 215 1.33 10.06 17.12
N GLN A 216 1.62 11.35 17.28
CA GLN A 216 1.33 12.41 16.32
C GLN A 216 2.52 13.36 16.29
N ASP A 217 2.67 14.10 15.19
CA ASP A 217 3.65 15.17 15.08
C ASP A 217 3.16 16.46 15.77
N ASP A 218 4.06 17.43 15.97
CA ASP A 218 3.73 18.69 16.66
C ASP A 218 2.59 19.45 15.95
N ARG A 219 2.48 19.32 14.62
CA ARG A 219 1.41 19.93 13.83
C ARG A 219 0.06 19.28 14.15
N ALA A 220 -0.03 17.95 14.14
CA ALA A 220 -1.27 17.26 14.47
C ALA A 220 -1.72 17.50 15.91
N ASP A 221 -0.80 17.57 16.87
CA ASP A 221 -1.13 17.88 18.28
C ASP A 221 -1.70 19.31 18.41
N MET A 222 -1.07 20.30 17.77
CA MET A 222 -1.56 21.68 17.77
C MET A 222 -2.98 21.79 17.18
N LEU A 223 -3.22 21.16 16.03
CA LEU A 223 -4.53 21.17 15.36
C LEU A 223 -5.59 20.45 16.18
N THR A 224 -5.25 19.33 16.81
CA THR A 224 -6.15 18.57 17.67
C THR A 224 -6.58 19.40 18.89
N ARG A 225 -5.64 20.12 19.51
CA ARG A 225 -5.92 21.04 20.64
C ARG A 225 -6.78 22.22 20.21
N GLU A 226 -6.48 22.80 19.04
CA GLU A 226 -7.27 23.92 18.52
C GLU A 226 -8.70 23.49 18.22
N LEU A 227 -8.86 22.33 17.58
CA LEU A 227 -10.14 21.77 17.23
C LEU A 227 -10.96 21.38 18.47
N ALA A 228 -10.31 20.85 19.52
CA ALA A 228 -10.95 20.63 20.82
C ALA A 228 -11.48 21.93 21.45
N ARG A 229 -10.67 23.01 21.46
CA ARG A 229 -11.11 24.33 21.97
C ARG A 229 -12.29 24.89 21.19
N GLU A 230 -12.30 24.75 19.87
CA GLU A 230 -13.41 25.20 19.00
C GLU A 230 -14.71 24.39 19.19
N ILE A 231 -14.59 23.13 19.62
CA ILE A 231 -15.73 22.29 20.02
C ILE A 231 -16.24 22.73 21.41
N GLU A 232 -15.34 22.98 22.37
CA GLU A 232 -15.69 23.39 23.74
C GLU A 232 -16.29 24.81 23.82
N THR A 233 -15.84 25.72 22.96
CA THR A 233 -16.39 27.09 22.86
C THR A 233 -17.70 27.17 22.09
N ASP A 234 -18.20 26.03 21.56
CA ASP A 234 -19.51 25.94 20.92
C ASP A 234 -20.62 25.87 21.99
N PRO A 235 -21.58 26.81 22.03
CA PRO A 235 -22.52 26.98 23.16
C PRO A 235 -23.61 25.89 23.31
N HIS A 236 -23.38 24.66 22.84
CA HIS A 236 -24.29 23.52 22.98
C HIS A 236 -23.84 22.45 24.00
N HIS A 237 -22.95 22.79 24.93
CA HIS A 237 -22.65 22.00 26.14
C HIS A 237 -23.03 22.72 27.45
N GLN A 238 -24.00 23.63 27.40
CA GLN A 238 -24.79 24.07 28.56
C GLN A 238 -26.26 23.75 28.34
#